data_AF-A0AAE1AYD0-F1
#
_entry.id   AF-A0AAE1AYD0-F1
#
_cell.length_a   1.000
_cell.length_b   1.000
_cell.length_c   1.000
_cell.angle_alpha   90.00
_cell.angle_beta   90.00
_cell.angle_gamma   90.00
#
_symmetry.space_group_name_H-M   'P 1'
#
loop_
_entity.id
_entity.type
_entity.pdbx_description
1 polymer ?
#
loop_
_entity_poly.entity_id
_entity_poly.type
_entity_poly.pdbx_seq_one_letter_code
_entity_poly.pdbx_strand_id
1 'polypeptide(L)'
;MPLVSFTAFKKRMSKLFTHHSSLPNILRSFLRPIALHWTRWTSNASASAKPIDKVLIANRGEIACRVMRTARRLGIRSVAVYSEADRHSLHVATADEAYYIGPAAASESYLRQDKILDVAKKSGAQAIHPGYGFLSLRMLEACGGASVGDRHGNHLCTCLLEAETAVCRGGTKIIEEAPAPGLTDEVRRSIGEAAVRAAKAVDYVGTGCLSEQIPMKQEEIKVKGHSFGVYVSAAEDPGSDFMPGAGPLQHLATPPPASDLRIETGVRQGDEVSVHYDPMIAKLVVWSDNRSSALLAQHTSCSKRLPCIFASITV
;
A
#
# COMPACT_ATOMS: atom_id res chain seq x y z
N MET A 1 -9.21 3.11 -30.85
CA MET A 1 -9.40 4.56 -30.67
C MET A 1 -8.03 5.22 -30.62
N PRO A 2 -7.79 6.32 -31.38
CA PRO A 2 -6.44 6.80 -31.66
C PRO A 2 -5.80 7.44 -30.41
N LEU A 3 -4.46 7.41 -30.40
CA LEU A 3 -3.59 8.01 -29.37
C LEU A 3 -4.09 9.38 -28.92
N VAL A 4 -4.43 9.49 -27.63
CA VAL A 4 -4.57 10.80 -27.01
C VAL A 4 -3.16 11.36 -26.85
N SER A 5 -2.79 12.28 -27.75
CA SER A 5 -1.55 13.05 -27.65
C SER A 5 -1.41 13.67 -26.25
N PHE A 6 -0.20 13.66 -25.70
CA PHE A 6 0.16 14.29 -24.41
C PHE A 6 -0.32 15.76 -24.32
N THR A 7 -0.41 16.44 -25.46
CA THR A 7 -0.95 17.80 -25.58
C THR A 7 -2.46 17.86 -25.30
N ALA A 8 -3.21 16.83 -25.72
CA ALA A 8 -4.63 16.69 -25.39
C ALA A 8 -4.84 16.33 -23.91
N PHE A 9 -3.97 15.50 -23.33
CA PHE A 9 -3.98 15.17 -21.89
C PHE A 9 -3.80 16.44 -21.01
N LYS A 10 -2.81 17.28 -21.32
CA LYS A 10 -2.53 18.52 -20.60
C LYS A 10 -3.69 19.54 -20.70
N LYS A 11 -4.31 19.65 -21.89
CA LYS A 11 -5.44 20.55 -22.15
C LYS A 11 -6.74 20.09 -21.47
N ARG A 12 -6.88 18.79 -21.22
CA ARG A 12 -8.04 18.19 -20.51
C ARG A 12 -7.88 18.32 -19.00
N MET A 13 -6.67 18.08 -18.48
CA MET A 13 -6.33 18.30 -17.06
C MET A 13 -6.42 19.77 -16.66
N SER A 14 -5.93 20.71 -17.50
CA SER A 14 -6.02 22.14 -17.15
C SER A 14 -7.47 22.64 -17.04
N LYS A 15 -8.42 22.06 -17.80
CA LYS A 15 -9.85 22.40 -17.71
C LYS A 15 -10.55 21.82 -16.47
N LEU A 16 -10.03 20.74 -15.89
CA LEU A 16 -10.59 20.09 -14.69
C LEU A 16 -10.30 20.88 -13.39
N PHE A 17 -9.27 21.74 -13.40
CA PHE A 17 -8.82 22.50 -12.22
C PHE A 17 -9.06 24.02 -12.32
N THR A 18 -9.75 24.51 -13.35
CA THR A 18 -9.96 25.96 -13.59
C THR A 18 -11.10 26.62 -12.81
N HIS A 19 -11.81 25.90 -11.92
CA HIS A 19 -12.99 26.48 -11.23
C HIS A 19 -12.90 26.65 -9.70
N HIS A 20 -11.75 26.42 -9.07
CA HIS A 20 -11.55 26.82 -7.67
C HIS A 20 -10.25 27.57 -7.47
N SER A 21 -10.38 28.89 -7.31
CA SER A 21 -9.30 29.87 -7.05
C SER A 21 -8.69 29.77 -5.64
N SER A 22 -8.82 28.63 -4.96
CA SER A 22 -8.39 28.44 -3.57
C SER A 22 -7.88 27.03 -3.29
N LEU A 23 -7.07 26.45 -4.19
CA LEU A 23 -6.34 25.20 -3.93
C LEU A 23 -4.94 25.51 -3.34
N PRO A 24 -4.55 24.91 -2.20
CA PRO A 24 -3.23 25.10 -1.59
C PRO A 24 -2.08 24.68 -2.52
N ASN A 25 -0.91 25.30 -2.32
CA ASN A 25 0.32 25.14 -3.11
C ASN A 25 0.86 23.71 -3.30
N ILE A 26 0.26 22.69 -2.65
CA ILE A 26 0.63 21.28 -2.69
C ILE A 26 0.43 20.64 -4.08
N LEU A 27 -0.45 21.20 -4.93
CA LEU A 27 -0.73 20.65 -6.28
C LEU A 27 0.28 21.04 -7.38
N ARG A 28 1.16 22.02 -7.16
CA ARG A 28 2.09 22.51 -8.20
C ARG A 28 3.36 21.66 -8.37
N SER A 29 3.74 20.83 -7.39
CA SER A 29 4.95 19.99 -7.48
C SER A 29 4.77 18.71 -8.32
N PHE A 30 3.54 18.30 -8.60
CA PHE A 30 3.19 17.07 -9.34
C PHE A 30 3.45 17.11 -10.86
N LEU A 31 3.92 18.23 -11.41
CA LEU A 31 3.99 18.47 -12.87
C LEU A 31 5.42 18.59 -13.42
N ARG A 32 6.39 17.81 -12.91
CA ARG A 32 7.69 17.67 -13.60
C ARG A 32 7.62 16.59 -14.69
N PRO A 33 7.96 16.90 -15.96
CA PRO A 33 7.86 15.94 -17.05
C PRO A 33 9.04 14.96 -17.03
N ILE A 34 8.73 13.66 -16.95
CA ILE A 34 9.64 12.58 -17.37
C ILE A 34 9.01 11.96 -18.62
N ALA A 35 9.73 11.99 -19.73
CA ALA A 35 9.28 11.38 -20.98
C ALA A 35 9.39 9.85 -20.86
N LEU A 36 8.27 9.17 -20.61
CA LEU A 36 8.18 7.71 -20.63
C LEU A 36 7.44 7.27 -21.89
N HIS A 37 8.11 6.48 -22.73
CA HIS A 37 7.49 5.76 -23.83
C HIS A 37 6.76 4.53 -23.26
N TRP A 38 5.43 4.54 -23.32
CA TRP A 38 4.61 3.40 -22.92
C TRP A 38 4.28 2.55 -24.15
N THR A 39 4.80 1.32 -24.22
CA THR A 39 4.24 0.30 -25.09
C THR A 39 3.00 -0.28 -24.40
N ARG A 40 1.81 0.20 -24.77
CA ARG A 40 0.54 -0.38 -24.35
C ARG A 40 0.52 -1.84 -24.83
N TRP A 41 0.47 -2.79 -23.90
CA TRP A 41 0.14 -4.18 -24.23
C TRP A 41 -1.31 -4.20 -24.71
N THR A 42 -1.50 -4.18 -26.02
CA THR A 42 -2.81 -4.41 -26.64
C THR A 42 -3.06 -5.92 -26.61
N SER A 43 -3.66 -6.41 -25.53
CA SER A 43 -4.32 -7.72 -25.60
C SER A 43 -5.61 -7.54 -26.41
N ASN A 44 -5.80 -8.37 -27.43
CA ASN A 44 -7.07 -8.49 -28.13
C ASN A 44 -8.19 -8.74 -27.10
N ALA A 45 -9.20 -7.85 -27.09
CA ALA A 45 -10.29 -7.81 -26.13
C ALA A 45 -11.35 -8.93 -26.33
N SER A 46 -10.94 -10.14 -26.72
CA SER A 46 -11.86 -11.24 -27.03
C SER A 46 -11.55 -12.58 -26.35
N ALA A 47 -10.46 -12.69 -25.59
CA ALA A 47 -10.22 -13.88 -24.78
C ALA A 47 -10.87 -13.70 -23.40
N SER A 48 -11.83 -14.57 -23.06
CA SER A 48 -12.23 -14.82 -21.67
C SER A 48 -10.96 -14.91 -20.82
N ALA A 49 -10.73 -13.90 -19.98
CA ALA A 49 -9.54 -13.85 -19.15
C ALA A 49 -9.63 -15.04 -18.17
N LYS A 50 -8.71 -16.00 -18.30
CA LYS A 50 -8.63 -17.12 -17.37
C LYS A 50 -8.55 -16.57 -15.93
N PRO A 51 -9.27 -17.16 -14.96
CA PRO A 51 -9.15 -16.79 -13.57
C PRO A 51 -7.69 -16.83 -13.12
N ILE A 52 -7.27 -15.84 -12.33
CA ILE A 52 -5.92 -15.81 -11.76
C ILE A 52 -5.86 -16.89 -10.68
N ASP A 53 -4.97 -17.87 -10.85
CA ASP A 53 -4.71 -18.90 -9.85
C ASP A 53 -3.34 -18.74 -9.17
N LYS A 54 -2.50 -17.82 -9.69
CA LYS A 54 -1.16 -17.54 -9.19
C LYS A 54 -0.78 -16.07 -9.39
N VAL A 55 -0.38 -15.42 -8.29
CA VAL A 55 0.05 -14.01 -8.27
C VAL A 55 1.47 -13.88 -7.76
N LEU A 56 2.29 -13.10 -8.47
CA LEU A 56 3.61 -12.67 -7.99
C LEU A 56 3.47 -11.39 -7.19
N ILE A 57 4.14 -11.33 -6.05
CA ILE A 57 4.09 -10.19 -5.15
C ILE A 57 5.44 -9.49 -5.23
N ALA A 58 5.49 -8.39 -5.96
CA ALA A 58 6.71 -7.63 -6.24
C ALA A 58 7.00 -6.63 -5.09
N ASN A 59 7.01 -7.14 -3.86
CA ASN A 59 7.24 -6.37 -2.65
C ASN A 59 7.76 -7.27 -1.53
N ARG A 60 8.00 -6.71 -0.33
CA ARG A 60 8.58 -7.39 0.83
C ARG A 60 7.81 -7.08 2.12
N GLY A 61 8.16 -7.78 3.20
CA GLY A 61 7.72 -7.45 4.55
C GLY A 61 6.20 -7.56 4.73
N GLU A 62 5.64 -6.68 5.56
CA GLU A 62 4.23 -6.74 5.98
C GLU A 62 3.27 -6.76 4.78
N ILE A 63 3.45 -5.87 3.80
CA ILE A 63 2.54 -5.76 2.67
C ILE A 63 2.55 -7.02 1.81
N ALA A 64 3.71 -7.66 1.65
CA ALA A 64 3.80 -8.93 0.96
C ALA A 64 3.00 -10.01 1.72
N CYS A 65 3.18 -10.10 3.03
CA CYS A 65 2.39 -10.99 3.88
C CYS A 65 0.88 -10.70 3.80
N ARG A 66 0.47 -9.43 3.76
CA ARG A 66 -0.95 -9.02 3.66
C ARG A 66 -1.60 -9.47 2.36
N VAL A 67 -0.87 -9.31 1.25
CA VAL A 67 -1.32 -9.76 -0.07
C VAL A 67 -1.41 -11.28 -0.10
N MET A 68 -0.39 -12.00 0.41
CA MET A 68 -0.41 -13.47 0.50
C MET A 68 -1.58 -13.99 1.34
N ARG A 69 -1.86 -13.37 2.51
CA ARG A 69 -3.03 -13.73 3.34
C ARG A 69 -4.34 -13.60 2.56
N THR A 70 -4.47 -12.57 1.73
CA THR A 70 -5.67 -12.37 0.90
C THR A 70 -5.72 -13.38 -0.24
N ALA A 71 -4.61 -13.59 -0.95
CA ALA A 71 -4.50 -14.57 -2.02
C ALA A 71 -4.90 -15.98 -1.55
N ARG A 72 -4.38 -16.41 -0.38
CA ARG A 72 -4.73 -17.70 0.24
C ARG A 72 -6.22 -17.83 0.52
N ARG A 73 -6.87 -16.79 1.05
CA ARG A 73 -8.33 -16.79 1.29
C ARG A 73 -9.15 -16.91 0.00
N LEU A 74 -8.60 -16.46 -1.12
CA LEU A 74 -9.21 -16.56 -2.45
C LEU A 74 -8.80 -17.84 -3.19
N GLY A 75 -7.99 -18.72 -2.60
CA GLY A 75 -7.47 -19.92 -3.27
C GLY A 75 -6.41 -19.64 -4.35
N ILE A 76 -5.80 -18.45 -4.32
CA ILE A 76 -4.77 -18.02 -5.28
C ILE A 76 -3.38 -18.32 -4.70
N ARG A 77 -2.54 -19.00 -5.46
CA ARG A 77 -1.13 -19.27 -5.11
C ARG A 77 -0.29 -18.01 -5.17
N SER A 78 0.71 -17.93 -4.32
CA SER A 78 1.54 -16.75 -4.11
C SER A 78 3.02 -17.02 -4.43
N VAL A 79 3.61 -16.11 -5.20
CA VAL A 79 5.05 -16.11 -5.52
C VAL A 79 5.71 -14.90 -4.88
N ALA A 80 6.64 -15.13 -3.96
CA ALA A 80 7.50 -14.10 -3.39
C ALA A 80 8.75 -13.87 -4.24
N VAL A 81 9.24 -12.64 -4.20
CA VAL A 81 10.62 -12.32 -4.59
C VAL A 81 11.40 -11.86 -3.36
N TYR A 82 12.71 -12.10 -3.34
CA TYR A 82 13.56 -11.67 -2.23
C TYR A 82 14.98 -11.29 -2.64
N SER A 83 15.50 -10.24 -2.00
CA SER A 83 16.93 -9.93 -2.02
C SER A 83 17.71 -10.80 -1.02
N GLU A 84 19.03 -10.75 -1.08
CA GLU A 84 19.91 -11.45 -0.13
C GLU A 84 19.56 -11.16 1.34
N ALA A 85 19.34 -9.88 1.67
CA ALA A 85 18.96 -9.45 3.02
C ALA A 85 17.59 -9.96 3.51
N ASP A 86 16.73 -10.42 2.59
CA ASP A 86 15.38 -10.90 2.92
C ASP A 86 15.27 -12.43 2.86
N ARG A 87 16.38 -13.16 2.67
CA ARG A 87 16.38 -14.62 2.47
C ARG A 87 15.60 -15.39 3.54
N HIS A 88 15.62 -14.90 4.78
CA HIS A 88 14.97 -15.53 5.93
C HIS A 88 13.71 -14.79 6.40
N SER A 89 13.28 -13.77 5.68
CA SER A 89 12.12 -12.95 6.06
C SER A 89 10.80 -13.74 6.06
N LEU A 90 9.86 -13.31 6.89
CA LEU A 90 8.54 -13.91 7.04
C LEU A 90 7.81 -14.09 5.69
N HIS A 91 7.85 -13.11 4.78
CA HIS A 91 7.11 -13.19 3.51
C HIS A 91 7.67 -14.28 2.60
N VAL A 92 8.98 -14.52 2.61
CA VAL A 92 9.62 -15.60 1.86
C VAL A 92 9.17 -16.96 2.40
N ALA A 93 9.19 -17.13 3.72
CA ALA A 93 8.78 -18.37 4.35
C ALA A 93 7.26 -18.65 4.27
N THR A 94 6.45 -17.65 3.92
CA THR A 94 4.97 -17.77 3.90
C THR A 94 4.41 -18.00 2.49
N ALA A 95 5.19 -17.67 1.46
CA ALA A 95 4.78 -17.84 0.07
C ALA A 95 4.80 -19.30 -0.38
N ASP A 96 4.01 -19.63 -1.40
CA ASP A 96 3.99 -20.98 -1.99
C ASP A 96 5.27 -21.24 -2.82
N GLU A 97 5.80 -20.19 -3.46
CA GLU A 97 7.07 -20.20 -4.18
C GLU A 97 7.85 -18.91 -3.86
N ALA A 98 9.19 -18.97 -3.83
CA ALA A 98 10.02 -17.80 -3.59
C ALA A 98 11.27 -17.79 -4.47
N TYR A 99 11.58 -16.63 -5.07
CA TYR A 99 12.69 -16.48 -6.00
C TYR A 99 13.66 -15.38 -5.60
N TYR A 100 14.95 -15.71 -5.63
CA TYR A 100 16.03 -14.75 -5.40
C TYR A 100 16.16 -13.75 -6.56
N ILE A 101 16.18 -12.46 -6.25
CA ILE A 101 16.28 -11.37 -7.24
C ILE A 101 17.54 -10.52 -7.10
N GLY A 102 18.49 -10.89 -6.23
CA GLY A 102 19.82 -10.26 -6.19
C GLY A 102 20.22 -9.70 -4.82
N PRO A 103 21.31 -8.91 -4.80
CA PRO A 103 21.90 -8.39 -3.57
C PRO A 103 20.96 -7.51 -2.75
N ALA A 104 21.36 -7.22 -1.52
CA ALA A 104 20.58 -6.44 -0.56
C ALA A 104 20.21 -5.01 -1.03
N ALA A 105 21.00 -4.40 -1.92
CA ALA A 105 20.71 -3.07 -2.43
C ALA A 105 19.42 -3.09 -3.29
N ALA A 106 18.40 -2.29 -2.89
CA ALA A 106 17.13 -2.22 -3.60
C ALA A 106 17.27 -1.86 -5.08
N SER A 107 18.23 -1.00 -5.42
CA SER A 107 18.59 -0.61 -6.80
C SER A 107 19.02 -1.79 -7.67
N GLU A 108 19.50 -2.86 -7.05
CA GLU A 108 19.97 -4.08 -7.70
C GLU A 108 19.00 -5.26 -7.56
N SER A 109 17.96 -5.12 -6.73
CA SER A 109 16.96 -6.17 -6.46
C SER A 109 15.53 -5.67 -6.71
N TYR A 110 14.82 -5.16 -5.70
CA TYR A 110 13.39 -4.82 -5.79
C TYR A 110 13.05 -3.72 -6.81
N LEU A 111 14.02 -2.87 -7.19
CA LEU A 111 13.86 -1.84 -8.22
C LEU A 111 14.25 -2.33 -9.64
N ARG A 112 14.66 -3.60 -9.80
CA ARG A 112 15.05 -4.19 -11.08
C ARG A 112 13.87 -4.88 -11.75
N GLN A 113 13.16 -4.11 -12.58
CA GLN A 113 11.97 -4.59 -13.32
C GLN A 113 12.26 -5.83 -14.17
N ASP A 114 13.43 -5.88 -14.81
CA ASP A 114 13.88 -7.03 -15.60
C ASP A 114 13.86 -8.33 -14.78
N LYS A 115 14.40 -8.30 -13.56
CA LYS A 115 14.43 -9.46 -12.68
C LYS A 115 13.04 -9.89 -12.21
N ILE A 116 12.17 -8.93 -11.88
CA ILE A 116 10.78 -9.22 -11.49
C ILE A 116 10.00 -9.87 -12.64
N LEU A 117 10.14 -9.34 -13.86
CA LEU A 117 9.48 -9.89 -15.04
C LEU A 117 10.01 -11.29 -15.40
N ASP A 118 11.30 -11.54 -15.22
CA ASP A 118 11.88 -12.87 -15.43
C ASP A 118 11.33 -13.89 -14.43
N VAL A 119 11.17 -13.52 -13.15
CA VAL A 119 10.53 -14.39 -12.16
C VAL A 119 9.05 -14.61 -12.50
N ALA A 120 8.31 -13.58 -12.92
CA ALA A 120 6.90 -13.71 -13.31
C ALA A 120 6.73 -14.74 -14.44
N LYS A 121 7.62 -14.70 -15.44
CA LYS A 121 7.67 -15.68 -16.53
C LYS A 121 8.02 -17.08 -16.05
N LYS A 122 9.08 -17.22 -15.22
CA LYS A 122 9.56 -18.53 -14.73
C LYS A 122 8.55 -19.23 -13.81
N SER A 123 7.89 -18.47 -12.94
CA SER A 123 6.88 -18.99 -12.00
C SER A 123 5.51 -19.26 -12.65
N GLY A 124 5.27 -18.68 -13.83
CA GLY A 124 3.98 -18.74 -14.52
C GLY A 124 2.88 -17.92 -13.83
N ALA A 125 3.24 -16.93 -13.00
CA ALA A 125 2.26 -16.05 -12.37
C ALA A 125 1.46 -15.27 -13.43
N GLN A 126 0.13 -15.23 -13.30
CA GLN A 126 -0.71 -14.52 -14.27
C GLN A 126 -0.90 -13.05 -13.93
N ALA A 127 -0.52 -12.64 -12.72
CA ALA A 127 -0.61 -11.26 -12.25
C ALA A 127 0.58 -10.89 -11.35
N ILE A 128 0.88 -9.59 -11.29
CA ILE A 128 1.87 -9.02 -10.37
C ILE A 128 1.15 -8.02 -9.45
N HIS A 129 1.28 -8.20 -8.15
CA HIS A 129 0.83 -7.23 -7.15
C HIS A 129 2.05 -6.42 -6.64
N PRO A 130 2.13 -5.11 -6.92
CA PRO A 130 3.33 -4.33 -6.60
C PRO A 130 3.40 -3.86 -5.14
N GLY A 131 2.32 -4.01 -4.37
CA GLY A 131 2.24 -3.46 -3.01
C GLY A 131 2.31 -1.92 -3.03
N TYR A 132 3.03 -1.32 -2.08
CA TYR A 132 3.33 0.11 -2.03
C TYR A 132 4.86 0.35 -1.95
N GLY A 133 5.33 1.55 -2.32
CA GLY A 133 6.77 1.81 -2.47
C GLY A 133 7.40 1.02 -3.62
N PHE A 134 8.73 0.98 -3.69
CA PHE A 134 9.48 0.33 -4.78
C PHE A 134 8.95 0.68 -6.19
N LEU A 135 8.61 -0.33 -6.98
CA LEU A 135 8.09 -0.18 -8.34
C LEU A 135 6.62 0.21 -8.38
N SER A 136 5.88 0.18 -7.26
CA SER A 136 4.45 0.56 -7.25
C SER A 136 4.25 1.99 -7.74
N LEU A 137 5.11 2.94 -7.37
CA LEU A 137 5.01 4.33 -7.81
C LEU A 137 5.26 4.49 -9.31
N ARG A 138 6.16 3.66 -9.88
CA ARG A 138 6.43 3.65 -11.33
C ARG A 138 5.39 2.88 -12.13
N MET A 139 4.69 1.94 -11.49
CA MET A 139 3.62 1.13 -12.09
C MET A 139 2.23 1.79 -11.96
N LEU A 140 2.03 2.68 -10.98
CA LEU A 140 0.77 3.37 -10.65
C LEU A 140 0.81 4.89 -10.86
N GLU A 141 1.69 5.41 -11.70
CA GLU A 141 1.82 6.86 -11.96
C GLU A 141 0.64 7.43 -12.79
N ALA A 142 -0.59 7.28 -12.28
CA ALA A 142 -1.80 8.02 -12.61
C ALA A 142 -2.95 7.51 -11.73
N CYS A 143 -2.99 7.87 -10.45
CA CYS A 143 -4.20 8.16 -9.65
C CYS A 143 -3.84 8.27 -8.17
N GLY A 144 -4.21 9.38 -7.53
CA GLY A 144 -4.16 9.48 -6.07
C GLY A 144 -4.93 8.30 -5.47
N GLY A 145 -4.34 7.64 -4.47
CA GLY A 145 -4.73 6.32 -3.92
C GLY A 145 -6.10 6.21 -3.24
N ALA A 146 -7.09 6.98 -3.69
CA ALA A 146 -8.43 7.09 -3.14
C ALA A 146 -9.51 6.55 -4.10
N SER A 147 -9.14 5.77 -5.11
CA SER A 147 -10.11 5.19 -6.06
C SER A 147 -9.76 3.75 -6.43
N VAL A 148 -10.80 2.92 -6.55
CA VAL A 148 -10.75 1.55 -7.07
C VAL A 148 -11.45 1.56 -8.42
N GLY A 149 -10.82 1.01 -9.45
CA GLY A 149 -11.40 0.91 -10.80
C GLY A 149 -11.29 -0.51 -11.36
N ASP A 150 -12.26 -0.92 -12.18
CA ASP A 150 -12.26 -2.21 -12.88
C ASP A 150 -12.18 -2.07 -14.41
N ARG A 151 -12.06 -3.20 -15.11
CA ARG A 151 -12.00 -3.26 -16.57
C ARG A 151 -13.34 -2.98 -17.27
N HIS A 152 -14.42 -2.87 -16.52
CA HIS A 152 -15.75 -2.54 -17.03
C HIS A 152 -16.01 -1.03 -17.02
N GLY A 153 -15.02 -0.23 -16.61
CA GLY A 153 -15.15 1.23 -16.51
C GLY A 153 -15.88 1.69 -15.25
N ASN A 154 -16.07 0.79 -14.28
CA ASN A 154 -16.59 1.18 -12.97
C ASN A 154 -15.45 1.74 -12.12
N HIS A 155 -15.73 2.83 -11.42
CA HIS A 155 -14.79 3.45 -10.49
C HIS A 155 -15.53 3.80 -9.20
N LEU A 156 -14.98 3.37 -8.06
CA LEU A 156 -15.42 3.73 -6.73
C LEU A 156 -14.38 4.62 -6.06
N CYS A 157 -14.84 5.67 -5.41
CA CYS A 157 -14.04 6.44 -4.49
C CYS A 157 -14.00 5.80 -3.11
N THR A 158 -12.79 5.57 -2.60
CA THR A 158 -12.52 5.21 -1.20
C THR A 158 -12.07 6.40 -0.36
N CYS A 159 -11.95 7.60 -0.94
CA CYS A 159 -11.73 8.90 -0.27
C CYS A 159 -12.60 9.16 0.98
N LEU A 160 -13.78 8.56 1.07
CA LEU A 160 -14.62 8.64 2.28
C LEU A 160 -13.93 7.98 3.50
N LEU A 161 -12.94 7.12 3.26
CA LEU A 161 -12.08 6.43 4.22
C LEU A 161 -10.70 7.09 4.37
N GLU A 162 -10.56 8.35 3.93
CA GLU A 162 -9.28 9.09 3.94
C GLU A 162 -8.57 8.99 5.29
N ALA A 163 -7.34 8.47 5.23
CA ALA A 163 -6.42 8.49 6.35
C ALA A 163 -5.56 9.76 6.27
N GLU A 164 -5.75 10.66 7.21
CA GLU A 164 -4.82 11.76 7.43
C GLU A 164 -3.59 11.22 8.13
N THR A 165 -2.41 11.68 7.69
CA THR A 165 -1.20 11.41 8.46
C THR A 165 -1.19 12.35 9.65
N ALA A 166 -1.63 11.86 10.81
CA ALA A 166 -1.79 12.65 12.01
C ALA A 166 -0.44 13.07 12.61
N VAL A 167 0.59 12.22 12.50
CA VAL A 167 1.93 12.50 13.05
C VAL A 167 3.01 11.98 12.10
N CYS A 168 3.99 12.84 11.81
CA CYS A 168 5.21 12.51 11.05
C CYS A 168 6.46 12.94 11.81
N ARG A 169 7.57 12.24 11.59
CA ARG A 169 8.91 12.66 11.99
C ARG A 169 9.90 12.44 10.87
N GLY A 170 10.66 13.48 10.50
CA GLY A 170 11.67 13.37 9.44
C GLY A 170 11.13 12.93 8.06
N GLY A 171 9.82 13.11 7.81
CA GLY A 171 9.15 12.61 6.61
C GLY A 171 8.57 11.20 6.72
N THR A 172 8.83 10.48 7.81
CA THR A 172 8.25 9.16 8.10
C THR A 172 6.92 9.30 8.82
N LYS A 173 5.91 8.55 8.36
CA LYS A 173 4.59 8.51 9.00
C LYS A 173 4.63 7.68 10.27
N ILE A 174 4.14 8.23 11.38
CA ILE A 174 4.10 7.54 12.69
C ILE A 174 2.67 7.16 13.04
N ILE A 175 1.73 8.09 12.87
CA ILE A 175 0.31 7.88 13.17
C ILE A 175 -0.55 8.28 11.98
N GLU A 176 -1.51 7.43 11.65
CA GLU A 176 -2.57 7.68 10.67
C GLU A 176 -3.92 7.68 11.38
N GLU A 177 -4.79 8.63 11.02
CA GLU A 177 -6.14 8.77 11.57
C GLU A 177 -7.15 8.71 10.41
N ALA A 178 -8.17 7.85 10.52
CA ALA A 178 -9.22 7.76 9.52
C ALA A 178 -10.61 7.60 10.17
N PRO A 179 -11.63 8.37 9.75
CA PRO A 179 -11.57 9.44 8.74
C PRO A 179 -10.83 10.69 9.24
N ALA A 180 -10.31 11.50 8.30
CA ALA A 180 -9.68 12.80 8.60
C ALA A 180 -10.63 13.71 9.43
N PRO A 181 -10.26 14.11 10.67
CA PRO A 181 -11.15 14.81 11.58
C PRO A 181 -11.46 16.25 11.13
N GLY A 182 -10.59 16.86 10.33
CA GLY A 182 -10.74 18.24 9.86
C GLY A 182 -11.60 18.44 8.60
N LEU A 183 -12.13 17.36 8.01
CA LEU A 183 -12.86 17.43 6.74
C LEU A 183 -14.36 17.16 6.94
N THR A 184 -15.19 18.13 6.55
CA THR A 184 -16.64 17.95 6.50
C THR A 184 -17.02 16.86 5.49
N ASP A 185 -18.18 16.23 5.66
CA ASP A 185 -18.65 15.19 4.74
C ASP A 185 -18.85 15.73 3.31
N GLU A 186 -19.18 17.02 3.18
CA GLU A 186 -19.27 17.70 1.88
C GLU A 186 -17.89 17.80 1.21
N VAL A 187 -16.86 18.23 1.94
CA VAL A 187 -15.50 18.33 1.41
C VAL A 187 -14.95 16.95 1.05
N ARG A 188 -15.15 15.94 1.91
CA ARG A 188 -14.78 14.53 1.62
C ARG A 188 -15.48 14.02 0.36
N ARG A 189 -16.77 14.31 0.18
CA ARG A 189 -17.50 13.96 -1.04
C ARG A 189 -16.93 14.66 -2.27
N SER A 190 -16.64 15.96 -2.18
CA SER A 190 -16.09 16.76 -3.28
C SER A 190 -14.70 16.27 -3.73
N ILE A 191 -13.79 16.04 -2.78
CA ILE A 191 -12.48 15.41 -3.04
C ILE A 191 -12.69 14.06 -3.71
N GLY A 192 -13.69 13.32 -3.24
CA GLY A 192 -13.98 12.00 -3.76
C GLY A 192 -14.46 11.93 -5.20
N GLU A 193 -15.42 12.78 -5.52
CA GLU A 193 -15.88 12.92 -6.89
C GLU A 193 -14.75 13.40 -7.81
N ALA A 194 -13.86 14.28 -7.32
CA ALA A 194 -12.68 14.70 -8.07
C ALA A 194 -11.72 13.52 -8.34
N ALA A 195 -11.48 12.66 -7.34
CA ALA A 195 -10.67 11.46 -7.49
C ALA A 195 -11.27 10.49 -8.52
N VAL A 196 -12.59 10.23 -8.47
CA VAL A 196 -13.28 9.38 -9.45
C VAL A 196 -13.25 9.98 -10.85
N ARG A 197 -13.44 11.30 -11.00
CA ARG A 197 -13.32 11.98 -12.29
C ARG A 197 -11.91 11.84 -12.86
N ALA A 198 -10.88 11.99 -12.02
CA ALA A 198 -9.49 11.79 -12.43
C ALA A 198 -9.24 10.33 -12.86
N ALA A 199 -9.72 9.36 -12.08
CA ALA A 199 -9.60 7.94 -12.39
C ALA A 199 -10.27 7.55 -13.71
N LYS A 200 -11.50 8.04 -13.94
CA LYS A 200 -12.22 7.87 -15.21
C LYS A 200 -11.50 8.53 -16.39
N ALA A 201 -10.88 9.70 -16.19
CA ALA A 201 -10.22 10.42 -17.26
C ALA A 201 -8.96 9.71 -17.80
N VAL A 202 -8.38 8.79 -17.02
CA VAL A 202 -7.18 8.03 -17.38
C VAL A 202 -7.45 6.53 -17.54
N ASP A 203 -8.73 6.12 -17.58
CA ASP A 203 -9.14 4.72 -17.62
C ASP A 203 -8.45 3.88 -16.52
N TYR A 204 -8.36 4.43 -15.30
CA TYR A 204 -7.64 3.79 -14.19
C TYR A 204 -8.26 2.46 -13.80
N VAL A 205 -7.52 1.38 -14.04
CA VAL A 205 -7.84 0.04 -13.52
C VAL A 205 -6.90 -0.21 -12.34
N GLY A 206 -7.46 -0.19 -11.14
CA GLY A 206 -6.74 -0.32 -9.87
C GLY A 206 -6.87 -1.71 -9.26
N THR A 207 -6.80 -1.79 -7.92
CA THR A 207 -7.01 -2.99 -7.09
C THR A 207 -8.40 -3.62 -7.31
N GLY A 208 -8.57 -4.27 -8.44
CA GLY A 208 -9.67 -5.14 -8.80
C GLY A 208 -9.06 -6.37 -9.46
N CYS A 209 -9.55 -7.56 -9.10
CA CYS A 209 -9.15 -8.78 -9.78
C CYS A 209 -9.41 -8.61 -11.29
N LEU A 210 -8.50 -9.08 -12.15
CA LEU A 210 -8.47 -8.80 -13.61
C LEU A 210 -9.72 -9.28 -14.39
N SER A 211 -10.70 -9.86 -13.71
CA SER A 211 -11.85 -10.57 -14.28
C SER A 211 -13.21 -10.24 -13.67
N GLU A 212 -13.30 -9.46 -12.58
CA GLU A 212 -14.58 -9.27 -11.86
C GLU A 212 -15.00 -7.80 -11.77
N GLN A 213 -16.31 -7.59 -11.93
CA GLN A 213 -16.94 -6.29 -11.69
C GLN A 213 -16.88 -5.95 -10.21
N ILE A 214 -16.69 -4.67 -9.91
CA ILE A 214 -16.84 -4.17 -8.55
C ILE A 214 -18.26 -4.50 -8.05
N PRO A 215 -18.40 -5.21 -6.91
CA PRO A 215 -19.69 -5.78 -6.49
C PRO A 215 -20.62 -4.79 -5.78
N MET A 216 -20.26 -3.50 -5.71
CA MET A 216 -21.00 -2.49 -4.97
C MET A 216 -20.94 -1.12 -5.64
N LYS A 217 -21.92 -0.28 -5.35
CA LYS A 217 -22.02 1.11 -5.84
C LYS A 217 -21.44 2.10 -4.83
N GLN A 218 -21.17 3.32 -5.30
CA GLN A 218 -20.57 4.37 -4.48
C GLN A 218 -21.42 4.72 -3.26
N GLU A 219 -22.75 4.70 -3.41
CA GLU A 219 -23.70 5.08 -2.38
C GLU A 219 -23.78 4.05 -1.24
N GLU A 220 -23.30 2.83 -1.48
CA GLU A 220 -23.25 1.75 -0.51
C GLU A 220 -22.03 1.85 0.42
N ILE A 221 -21.03 2.67 0.06
CA ILE A 221 -19.82 2.89 0.86
C ILE A 221 -20.13 3.90 1.96
N LYS A 222 -20.24 3.41 3.20
CA LYS A 222 -20.49 4.23 4.39
C LYS A 222 -19.28 4.22 5.31
N VAL A 223 -18.94 5.38 5.85
CA VAL A 223 -17.95 5.49 6.93
C VAL A 223 -18.57 4.87 8.20
N LYS A 224 -17.87 3.91 8.79
CA LYS A 224 -18.27 3.25 10.03
C LYS A 224 -17.17 3.40 11.06
N GLY A 225 -17.47 4.11 12.13
CA GLY A 225 -16.54 4.32 13.23
C GLY A 225 -15.34 5.18 12.86
N HIS A 226 -14.27 4.98 13.62
CA HIS A 226 -13.02 5.72 13.56
C HIS A 226 -11.85 4.77 13.83
N SER A 227 -10.72 4.99 13.17
CA SER A 227 -9.53 4.15 13.30
C SER A 227 -8.26 4.96 13.43
N PHE A 228 -7.31 4.41 14.19
CA PHE A 228 -5.96 4.92 14.28
C PHE A 228 -4.96 3.83 13.90
N GLY A 229 -4.06 4.16 12.98
CA GLY A 229 -2.89 3.35 12.62
C GLY A 229 -1.64 3.87 13.32
N VAL A 230 -0.84 2.99 13.93
CA VAL A 230 0.47 3.31 14.51
C VAL A 230 1.51 2.42 13.85
N TYR A 231 2.57 3.04 13.33
CA TYR A 231 3.74 2.34 12.82
C TYR A 231 4.70 2.08 13.98
N VAL A 232 5.13 0.84 14.11
CA VAL A 232 6.09 0.37 15.12
C VAL A 232 7.35 -0.03 14.38
N SER A 233 8.45 0.67 14.63
CA SER A 233 9.74 0.45 13.96
C SER A 233 10.81 -0.01 14.96
N ALA A 234 11.81 -0.72 14.45
CA ALA A 234 12.88 -1.27 15.26
C ALA A 234 13.85 -0.19 15.74
N ALA A 235 14.02 -0.15 17.07
CA ALA A 235 14.74 0.83 17.87
C ALA A 235 14.56 2.28 17.39
N GLU A 236 13.54 2.92 17.95
CA GLU A 236 13.53 4.36 18.13
C GLU A 236 13.69 4.60 19.64
N ASP A 237 14.87 4.26 20.22
CA ASP A 237 15.13 4.59 21.62
C ASP A 237 15.23 6.12 21.73
N PRO A 238 14.37 6.77 22.53
CA PRO A 238 14.45 8.21 22.76
C PRO A 238 15.80 8.66 23.32
N GLY A 239 16.55 7.74 23.96
CA GLY A 239 17.91 7.97 24.47
C GLY A 239 19.03 7.86 23.43
N SER A 240 18.77 7.34 22.22
CA SER A 240 19.78 7.13 21.17
C SER A 240 19.48 7.92 19.89
N ASP A 241 18.86 9.10 20.03
CA ASP A 241 18.45 9.97 18.92
C ASP A 241 17.53 9.29 17.89
N PHE A 242 16.83 8.22 18.30
CA PHE A 242 15.87 7.50 17.46
C PHE A 242 16.51 6.87 16.21
N MET A 243 17.80 6.52 16.28
CA MET A 243 18.48 5.81 15.20
C MET A 243 17.91 4.40 15.06
N PRO A 244 17.48 3.98 13.84
CA PRO A 244 16.88 2.68 13.64
C PRO A 244 17.87 1.57 13.99
N GLY A 245 17.47 0.73 14.93
CA GLY A 245 18.25 -0.42 15.34
C GLY A 245 18.17 -1.51 14.28
N ALA A 246 19.32 -2.12 13.98
CA ALA A 246 19.40 -3.30 13.14
C ALA A 246 19.95 -4.46 13.97
N GLY A 247 19.45 -5.66 13.70
CA GLY A 247 19.84 -6.86 14.43
C GLY A 247 18.67 -7.78 14.76
N PRO A 248 18.92 -8.87 15.50
CA PRO A 248 17.94 -9.90 15.76
C PRO A 248 16.85 -9.43 16.72
N LEU A 249 15.60 -9.74 16.39
CA LEU A 249 14.44 -9.54 17.25
C LEU A 249 14.41 -10.60 18.35
N GLN A 250 15.09 -10.37 19.46
CA GLN A 250 15.16 -11.34 20.57
C GLN A 250 13.78 -11.65 21.17
N HIS A 251 12.97 -10.61 21.32
CA HIS A 251 11.62 -10.69 21.86
C HIS A 251 10.64 -10.00 20.90
N LEU A 252 9.59 -10.73 20.51
CA LEU A 252 8.48 -10.16 19.76
C LEU A 252 7.20 -10.88 20.16
N ALA A 253 6.36 -10.21 20.93
CA ALA A 253 5.02 -10.69 21.23
C ALA A 253 3.98 -9.73 20.66
N THR A 254 3.02 -10.27 19.92
CA THR A 254 1.87 -9.52 19.45
C THR A 254 0.68 -9.76 20.39
N PRO A 255 -0.10 -8.73 20.75
CA PRO A 255 -1.32 -8.95 21.52
C PRO A 255 -2.28 -9.89 20.80
N PRO A 256 -3.12 -10.63 21.55
CA PRO A 256 -4.08 -11.54 20.94
C PRO A 256 -5.05 -10.76 20.02
N PRO A 257 -5.55 -11.39 18.95
CA PRO A 257 -6.53 -10.77 18.07
C PRO A 257 -7.74 -10.27 18.88
N ALA A 258 -8.16 -9.03 18.60
CA ALA A 258 -9.36 -8.44 19.18
C ALA A 258 -10.19 -7.82 18.07
N SER A 259 -11.51 -7.69 18.30
CA SER A 259 -12.42 -7.10 17.30
C SER A 259 -12.11 -5.64 16.97
N ASP A 260 -11.48 -4.95 17.91
CA ASP A 260 -11.07 -3.54 17.84
C ASP A 260 -9.58 -3.36 17.50
N LEU A 261 -8.82 -4.45 17.31
CA LEU A 261 -7.37 -4.41 17.11
C LEU A 261 -6.93 -5.32 15.96
N ARG A 262 -6.30 -4.72 14.96
CA ARG A 262 -5.61 -5.42 13.88
C ARG A 262 -4.12 -5.14 13.97
N ILE A 263 -3.32 -6.18 13.83
CA ILE A 263 -1.87 -6.09 13.76
C ILE A 263 -1.45 -6.62 12.40
N GLU A 264 -0.71 -5.80 11.67
CA GLU A 264 -0.10 -6.20 10.43
C GLU A 264 1.41 -6.25 10.65
N THR A 265 2.05 -7.40 10.43
CA THR A 265 3.50 -7.56 10.61
C THR A 265 4.14 -8.36 9.48
N GLY A 266 5.40 -8.04 9.22
CA GLY A 266 6.29 -8.68 8.26
C GLY A 266 7.46 -9.41 8.89
N VAL A 267 7.47 -9.59 10.21
CA VAL A 267 8.58 -10.19 10.97
C VAL A 267 8.08 -11.16 12.04
N ARG A 268 8.96 -12.05 12.49
CA ARG A 268 8.77 -13.02 13.58
C ARG A 268 9.82 -12.78 14.66
N GLN A 269 9.57 -13.31 15.86
CA GLN A 269 10.63 -13.40 16.86
C GLN A 269 11.80 -14.20 16.28
N GLY A 270 13.02 -13.70 16.45
CA GLY A 270 14.25 -14.26 15.89
C GLY A 270 14.59 -13.75 14.50
N ASP A 271 13.69 -13.07 13.79
CA ASP A 271 14.03 -12.44 12.50
C ASP A 271 15.03 -11.30 12.72
N GLU A 272 15.84 -11.02 11.70
CA GLU A 272 16.81 -9.92 11.70
C GLU A 272 16.21 -8.68 11.03
N VAL A 273 16.28 -7.53 11.72
CA VAL A 273 15.96 -6.24 11.10
C VAL A 273 17.18 -5.74 10.35
N SER A 274 17.07 -5.71 9.02
CA SER A 274 18.15 -5.28 8.14
C SER A 274 18.31 -3.76 8.09
N VAL A 275 19.56 -3.29 8.00
CA VAL A 275 19.89 -1.87 7.70
C VAL A 275 19.51 -1.43 6.29
N HIS A 276 19.22 -2.38 5.38
CA HIS A 276 19.05 -2.09 3.96
C HIS A 276 17.64 -1.58 3.61
N TYR A 277 16.67 -1.76 4.50
CA TYR A 277 15.26 -1.45 4.26
C TYR A 277 14.62 -0.73 5.44
N ASP A 278 13.38 -0.29 5.26
CA ASP A 278 12.55 0.27 6.32
C ASP A 278 12.48 -0.67 7.55
N PRO A 279 12.84 -0.20 8.76
CA PRO A 279 12.85 -0.99 9.99
C PRO A 279 11.46 -1.24 10.59
N MET A 280 10.38 -1.04 9.83
CA MET A 280 9.02 -1.28 10.29
C MET A 280 8.81 -2.75 10.75
N ILE A 281 8.52 -2.92 12.04
CA ILE A 281 8.20 -4.21 12.68
C ILE A 281 6.72 -4.54 12.47
N ALA A 282 5.84 -3.58 12.77
CA ALA A 282 4.40 -3.80 12.70
C ALA A 282 3.63 -2.50 12.45
N LYS A 283 2.43 -2.64 11.89
CA LYS A 283 1.39 -1.63 11.86
C LYS A 283 0.24 -2.06 12.76
N LEU A 284 0.05 -1.34 13.84
CA LEU A 284 -1.08 -1.49 14.76
C LEU A 284 -2.24 -0.66 14.24
N VAL A 285 -3.42 -1.24 14.06
CA VAL A 285 -4.63 -0.51 13.66
C VAL A 285 -5.73 -0.79 14.67
N VAL A 286 -6.15 0.26 15.38
CA VAL A 286 -7.33 0.20 16.26
C VAL A 286 -8.55 0.76 15.55
N TRP A 287 -9.72 0.26 15.92
CA TRP A 287 -11.00 0.76 15.43
C TRP A 287 -12.04 0.82 16.55
N SER A 288 -12.90 1.83 16.53
CA SER A 288 -14.05 1.94 17.42
C SER A 288 -15.18 2.76 16.79
N ASP A 289 -16.34 2.83 17.42
CA ASP A 289 -17.54 3.51 16.87
C ASP A 289 -17.38 5.04 16.76
N ASN A 290 -16.47 5.65 17.52
CA ASN A 290 -16.19 7.08 17.46
C ASN A 290 -14.71 7.39 17.71
N ARG A 291 -14.31 8.63 17.41
CA ARG A 291 -12.92 9.10 17.54
C ARG A 291 -12.38 8.97 18.96
N SER A 292 -13.14 9.40 19.96
CA SER A 292 -12.70 9.41 21.36
C SER A 292 -12.46 8.00 21.88
N SER A 293 -13.35 7.06 21.56
CA SER A 293 -13.17 5.66 21.96
C SER A 293 -12.03 4.98 21.19
N ALA A 294 -11.85 5.30 19.91
CA ALA A 294 -10.71 4.80 19.12
C ALA A 294 -9.36 5.32 19.65
N LEU A 295 -9.30 6.58 20.08
CA LEU A 295 -8.12 7.17 20.71
C LEU A 295 -7.80 6.51 22.07
N LEU A 296 -8.83 6.24 22.88
CA LEU A 296 -8.66 5.50 24.14
C LEU A 296 -8.18 4.06 23.90
N ALA A 297 -8.72 3.39 22.87
CA ALA A 297 -8.28 2.05 22.47
C ALA A 297 -6.83 2.06 21.96
N GLN A 298 -6.44 3.09 21.22
CA GLN A 298 -5.05 3.32 20.82
C GLN A 298 -4.15 3.46 22.04
N HIS A 299 -4.47 4.40 22.94
CA HIS A 299 -3.70 4.62 24.17
C HIS A 299 -3.59 3.35 25.01
N THR A 300 -4.70 2.62 25.20
CA THR A 300 -4.70 1.36 25.96
C THR A 300 -3.84 0.30 25.29
N SER A 301 -3.90 0.16 23.97
CA SER A 301 -3.06 -0.78 23.23
C SER A 301 -1.58 -0.37 23.31
N CYS A 302 -1.28 0.93 23.22
CA CYS A 302 0.07 1.47 23.35
C CYS A 302 0.66 1.31 24.76
N SER A 303 -0.10 1.58 25.81
CA SER A 303 0.41 1.52 27.18
C SER A 303 0.42 0.10 27.74
N LYS A 304 -0.53 -0.76 27.37
CA LYS A 304 -0.70 -2.08 28.00
C LYS A 304 -0.27 -3.25 27.12
N ARG A 305 -0.21 -3.08 25.80
CA ARG A 305 0.05 -4.18 24.85
C ARG A 305 1.32 -3.99 24.00
N LEU A 306 1.78 -2.74 23.84
CA LEU A 306 3.03 -2.39 23.16
C LEU A 306 4.31 -2.62 24.00
N PRO A 307 4.29 -2.65 25.34
CA PRO A 307 5.41 -3.16 26.13
C PRO A 307 5.75 -4.65 25.84
N CYS A 308 4.87 -5.37 25.13
CA CYS A 308 5.11 -6.73 24.64
C CYS A 308 5.76 -6.76 23.24
N ILE A 309 5.73 -5.63 22.51
CA ILE A 309 6.47 -5.38 21.26
C ILE A 309 7.76 -4.63 21.63
N PHE A 310 8.44 -5.06 22.70
CA PHE A 310 9.83 -4.69 22.92
C PHE A 310 10.68 -5.63 22.09
N ALA A 311 11.00 -5.21 20.87
CA ALA A 311 12.17 -5.72 20.18
C ALA A 311 13.39 -5.13 20.88
N SER A 312 13.93 -5.83 21.90
CA SER A 312 15.27 -5.53 22.38
C SER A 312 16.25 -5.97 21.28
N ILE A 313 16.63 -5.03 20.43
CA ILE A 313 17.82 -5.16 19.59
C ILE A 313 18.97 -4.75 20.51
N THR A 314 19.70 -5.73 21.05
CA THR A 314 20.98 -5.43 21.70
C THR A 314 21.98 -5.13 20.59
N VAL A 315 22.55 -3.92 20.60
CA VAL A 315 23.80 -3.60 19.88
C VAL A 315 24.97 -4.08 20.73
#